data_AF-A0A2S5KTY5-F1
#
_entry.id   AF-A0A2S5KTY5-F1
#
_cell.length_a   1.000
_cell.length_b   1.000
_cell.length_c   1.000
_cell.angle_alpha   90.00
_cell.angle_beta   90.00
_cell.angle_gamma   90.00
#
_symmetry.space_group_name_H-M   'P 1'
#
loop_
_entity.id
_entity.type
_entity.pdbx_description
1 polymer ?
#
loop_
_entity_poly.entity_id
_entity_poly.type
_entity_poly.pdbx_seq_one_letter_code
_entity_poly.pdbx_strand_id
1 'polypeptide(L)'
;MSIEIQQINKRFGDFVAVDNVSLSIEDGQLTALLGPSGSGKTSLLRIIAGLEAADSGRILLHGEDSTDRHVSERGVGFVFQHYALFRHMTVFDNVAYGLTVKPRAVRPDKATIRKKVMSLLELVQLDWTAARYPSQLSGGQRQRIALARALAVEPKVLLLDEPFGALDAKVRAELRRWLRRLHDEIHVTSVFVTHDQEEAMEVSDRVVVMNRGRVEQDGSPEQVYDHPANPFVYQFLGSVNRFPARIHQGVAEVAGMVLPLAQPGDHSEQGQLYVRPHELDLFAEATPNSLRAQLELVTVVGPTVRLELRQQGSDEVIHAELPKYRFRELGLVQGEQAWLRPHGARVFSEQLG
;
A
#
# COMPACT_ATOMS: atom_id res chain seq x y z
N MET A 1 -21.23 -0.87 6.39
CA MET A 1 -20.16 0.14 6.55
C MET A 1 -19.63 0.10 7.97
N SER A 2 -18.35 -0.24 8.11
CA SER A 2 -17.71 -0.27 9.41
C SER A 2 -17.10 1.08 9.78
N ILE A 3 -16.53 1.79 8.80
CA ILE A 3 -15.88 3.09 9.01
C ILE A 3 -16.35 4.04 7.90
N GLU A 4 -16.88 5.19 8.28
CA GLU A 4 -17.17 6.28 7.35
C GLU A 4 -16.43 7.53 7.79
N ILE A 5 -15.68 8.10 6.86
CA ILE A 5 -14.88 9.29 7.00
C ILE A 5 -15.55 10.35 6.12
N GLN A 6 -15.99 11.45 6.72
CA GLN A 6 -16.75 12.49 6.03
C GLN A 6 -16.01 13.82 6.14
N GLN A 7 -15.40 14.24 5.03
CA GLN A 7 -14.76 15.56 4.87
C GLN A 7 -13.78 15.91 6.00
N ILE A 8 -12.96 14.93 6.41
CA ILE A 8 -11.99 15.12 7.49
C ILE A 8 -10.88 16.06 7.03
N ASN A 9 -10.58 17.03 7.90
CA ASN A 9 -9.44 17.93 7.75
C ASN A 9 -8.56 17.89 8.99
N LYS A 10 -7.24 17.99 8.80
CA LYS A 10 -6.27 18.10 9.88
C LYS A 10 -5.06 18.92 9.45
N ARG A 11 -4.69 19.90 10.27
CA ARG A 11 -3.52 20.75 10.14
C ARG A 11 -2.65 20.67 11.40
N PHE A 12 -1.34 20.71 11.21
CA PHE A 12 -0.35 20.89 12.27
C PHE A 12 0.42 22.18 11.99
N GLY A 13 -0.04 23.28 12.60
CA GLY A 13 0.41 24.61 12.22
C GLY A 13 0.11 24.88 10.73
N ASP A 14 1.14 25.21 9.96
CA ASP A 14 1.01 25.48 8.53
C ASP A 14 0.91 24.22 7.65
N PHE A 15 1.26 23.05 8.20
CA PHE A 15 1.25 21.80 7.46
C PHE A 15 -0.15 21.18 7.42
N VAL A 16 -0.72 21.01 6.23
CA VAL A 16 -2.00 20.32 6.01
C VAL A 16 -1.73 18.82 5.92
N ALA A 17 -2.07 18.08 6.97
CA ALA A 17 -1.84 16.64 7.04
C ALA A 17 -2.97 15.82 6.41
N VAL A 18 -4.22 16.29 6.54
CA VAL A 18 -5.40 15.68 5.91
C VAL A 18 -6.27 16.81 5.36
N ASP A 19 -6.69 16.69 4.11
CA ASP A 19 -7.34 17.76 3.36
C ASP A 19 -8.60 17.22 2.67
N ASN A 20 -9.75 17.51 3.28
CA ASN A 20 -11.09 17.14 2.81
C ASN A 20 -11.24 15.66 2.43
N VAL A 21 -10.74 14.74 3.26
CA VAL A 21 -10.81 13.30 2.98
C VAL A 21 -12.18 12.75 3.30
N SER A 22 -12.81 12.11 2.32
CA SER A 22 -14.01 11.30 2.50
C SER A 22 -13.74 9.88 1.99
N LEU A 23 -14.03 8.88 2.81
CA LEU A 23 -13.76 7.48 2.53
C LEU A 23 -14.76 6.60 3.28
N SER A 24 -15.13 5.47 2.69
CA SER A 24 -16.09 4.56 3.29
C SER A 24 -15.54 3.13 3.20
N ILE A 25 -15.36 2.47 4.35
CA ILE A 25 -14.74 1.15 4.47
C ILE A 25 -15.81 0.13 4.86
N GLU A 26 -15.89 -0.93 4.07
CA GLU A 26 -16.87 -2.01 4.23
C GLU A 26 -16.58 -2.87 5.45
N ASP A 27 -17.61 -3.52 5.98
CA ASP A 27 -17.46 -4.46 7.10
C ASP A 27 -16.63 -5.68 6.67
N GLY A 28 -15.66 -6.06 7.51
CA GLY A 28 -14.79 -7.21 7.27
C GLY A 28 -13.74 -7.02 6.17
N GLN A 29 -13.60 -5.82 5.61
CA GLN A 29 -12.61 -5.51 4.58
C GLN A 29 -11.23 -5.22 5.19
N LEU A 30 -10.15 -5.66 4.53
CA LEU A 30 -8.77 -5.26 4.83
C LEU A 30 -8.32 -4.17 3.86
N THR A 31 -8.25 -2.93 4.34
CA THR A 31 -7.90 -1.75 3.54
C THR A 31 -6.47 -1.28 3.82
N ALA A 32 -5.67 -1.07 2.77
CA ALA A 32 -4.38 -0.41 2.85
C ALA A 32 -4.50 1.09 2.59
N LEU A 33 -4.03 1.93 3.51
CA LEU A 33 -3.69 3.32 3.23
C LEU A 33 -2.25 3.35 2.72
N LEU A 34 -2.07 3.71 1.46
CA LEU A 34 -0.79 3.67 0.74
C LEU A 34 -0.37 5.09 0.30
N GLY A 35 0.92 5.39 0.30
CA GLY A 35 1.42 6.69 -0.18
C GLY A 35 2.78 7.07 0.42
N PRO A 36 3.40 8.16 -0.06
CA PRO A 36 4.73 8.59 0.39
C PRO A 36 4.71 9.09 1.84
N SER A 37 5.89 9.20 2.44
CA SER A 37 6.04 9.82 3.76
C SER A 37 5.42 11.23 3.78
N GLY A 38 4.67 11.54 4.83
CA GLY A 38 3.97 12.82 4.96
C GLY A 38 2.67 12.94 4.15
N SER A 39 2.17 11.88 3.50
CA SER A 39 0.91 11.95 2.74
C SER A 39 -0.37 11.99 3.59
N GLY A 40 -0.28 11.91 4.92
CA GLY A 40 -1.43 12.01 5.83
C GLY A 40 -1.96 10.68 6.38
N LYS A 41 -1.44 9.53 5.93
CA LYS A 41 -1.94 8.18 6.29
C LYS A 41 -2.00 7.93 7.80
N THR A 42 -0.87 8.10 8.49
CA THR A 42 -0.79 7.88 9.95
C THR A 42 -1.65 8.89 10.72
N SER A 43 -1.75 10.14 10.25
CA SER A 43 -2.64 11.14 10.83
C SER A 43 -4.10 10.71 10.70
N LEU A 44 -4.52 10.28 9.51
CA LEU A 44 -5.87 9.77 9.27
C LEU A 44 -6.17 8.54 10.13
N LEU A 45 -5.25 7.57 10.18
CA LEU A 45 -5.39 6.37 11.01
C LEU A 45 -5.58 6.71 12.50
N ARG A 46 -4.80 7.68 13.02
CA ARG A 46 -4.91 8.13 14.42
C ARG A 46 -6.18 8.92 14.68
N ILE A 47 -6.70 9.65 13.70
CA ILE A 47 -8.01 10.33 13.78
C ILE A 47 -9.14 9.31 13.88
N ILE A 48 -9.12 8.24 13.05
CA ILE A 48 -10.10 7.15 13.14
C ILE A 48 -10.06 6.52 14.55
N ALA A 49 -8.85 6.26 15.06
CA ALA A 49 -8.63 5.69 16.39
C ALA A 49 -9.07 6.60 17.55
N GLY A 50 -9.20 7.91 17.35
CA GLY A 50 -9.40 8.88 18.42
C GLY A 50 -8.14 9.20 19.22
N LEU A 51 -6.97 8.91 18.66
CA LEU A 51 -5.67 9.28 19.21
C LEU A 51 -5.21 10.68 18.77
N GLU A 52 -5.90 11.26 17.79
CA GLU A 52 -5.72 12.60 17.27
C GLU A 52 -7.10 13.18 16.95
N ALA A 53 -7.34 14.46 17.26
CA ALA A 53 -8.61 15.11 16.93
C ALA A 53 -8.55 15.68 15.50
N ALA A 54 -9.63 15.55 14.73
CA ALA A 54 -9.78 16.25 13.46
C ALA A 54 -10.11 17.74 13.72
N ASP A 55 -9.75 18.62 12.78
CA ASP A 55 -10.11 20.04 12.87
C ASP A 55 -11.55 20.27 12.38
N SER A 56 -12.03 19.44 11.46
CA SER A 56 -13.41 19.41 10.97
C SER A 56 -13.71 18.07 10.29
N GLY A 57 -14.99 17.83 9.99
CA GLY A 57 -15.50 16.59 9.42
C GLY A 57 -16.06 15.65 10.48
N ARG A 58 -16.43 14.43 10.08
CA ARG A 58 -16.99 13.40 10.99
C ARG A 58 -16.39 12.03 10.74
N ILE A 59 -16.28 11.25 11.81
CA ILE A 59 -15.95 9.82 11.78
C ILE A 59 -17.13 9.05 12.34
N LEU A 60 -17.72 8.16 11.53
CA LEU A 60 -18.74 7.22 11.98
C LEU A 60 -18.12 5.82 12.03
N LEU A 61 -18.34 5.12 13.14
CA LEU A 61 -17.96 3.72 13.31
C LEU A 61 -19.24 2.90 13.47
N HIS A 62 -19.49 1.99 12.53
CA HIS A 62 -20.74 1.22 12.45
C HIS A 62 -22.00 2.09 12.51
N GLY A 63 -21.99 3.22 11.79
CA GLY A 63 -23.10 4.18 11.75
C GLY A 63 -23.21 5.11 12.97
N GLU A 64 -22.37 4.94 14.00
CA GLU A 64 -22.37 5.82 15.17
C GLU A 64 -21.29 6.90 15.06
N ASP A 65 -21.71 8.17 15.21
CA ASP A 65 -20.77 9.28 15.28
C ASP A 65 -19.82 9.10 16.47
N SER A 66 -18.54 8.97 16.13
CA SER A 66 -17.43 8.72 17.04
C SER A 66 -16.44 9.87 17.06
N THR A 67 -16.73 10.99 16.39
CA THR A 67 -15.80 12.11 16.14
C THR A 67 -15.16 12.62 17.43
N ASP A 68 -15.98 12.87 18.47
CA ASP A 68 -15.53 13.41 19.77
C ASP A 68 -15.39 12.34 20.86
N ARG A 69 -15.63 11.06 20.54
CA ARG A 69 -15.54 9.98 21.53
C ARG A 69 -14.09 9.70 21.89
N HIS A 70 -13.85 9.41 23.16
CA HIS A 70 -12.53 9.02 23.65
C HIS A 70 -12.11 7.67 23.06
N VAL A 71 -10.80 7.45 22.84
CA VAL A 71 -10.26 6.22 22.21
C VAL A 71 -10.79 4.92 22.84
N SER A 72 -10.97 4.89 24.17
CA SER A 72 -11.48 3.72 24.89
C SER A 72 -12.95 3.38 24.60
N GLU A 73 -13.72 4.34 24.08
CA GLU A 73 -15.15 4.21 23.80
C GLU A 73 -15.43 3.88 22.33
N ARG A 74 -14.40 3.94 21.47
CA ARG A 74 -14.56 3.69 20.02
C ARG A 74 -14.59 2.21 19.64
N GLY A 75 -14.23 1.31 20.56
CA GLY A 75 -14.20 -0.13 20.28
C GLY A 75 -13.17 -0.54 19.22
N VAL A 76 -12.08 0.23 19.12
CA VAL A 76 -10.99 0.04 18.16
C VAL A 76 -9.81 -0.67 18.81
N GLY A 77 -9.21 -1.63 18.10
CA GLY A 77 -7.91 -2.20 18.43
C GLY A 77 -6.82 -1.49 17.63
N PHE A 78 -5.76 -1.02 18.28
CA PHE A 78 -4.69 -0.28 17.62
C PHE A 78 -3.33 -0.97 17.78
N VAL A 79 -2.62 -1.17 16.68
CA VAL A 79 -1.25 -1.69 16.63
C VAL A 79 -0.31 -0.59 16.15
N PHE A 80 0.62 -0.17 17.01
CA PHE A 80 1.58 0.90 16.73
C PHE A 80 2.79 0.41 15.91
N GLN A 81 3.46 1.30 15.17
CA GLN A 81 4.65 1.05 14.34
C GLN A 81 5.83 0.37 15.09
N HIS A 82 5.99 0.61 16.39
CA HIS A 82 7.00 -0.06 17.22
C HIS A 82 6.41 -1.09 18.18
N TYR A 83 5.18 -1.53 17.90
CA TYR A 83 4.42 -2.57 18.60
C TYR A 83 4.00 -2.17 20.02
N ALA A 84 4.72 -1.23 20.65
CA ALA A 84 4.46 -0.62 21.95
C ALA A 84 4.10 -1.65 23.03
N LEU A 85 4.79 -2.80 23.06
CA LEU A 85 4.61 -3.81 24.11
C LEU A 85 5.15 -3.27 25.45
N PHE A 86 4.44 -3.59 26.53
CA PHE A 86 4.87 -3.25 27.88
C PHE A 86 6.08 -4.11 28.25
N ARG A 87 7.26 -3.50 28.26
CA ARG A 87 8.56 -4.18 28.41
C ARG A 87 8.73 -4.93 29.73
N HIS A 88 8.01 -4.49 30.77
CA HIS A 88 8.06 -5.04 32.12
C HIS A 88 6.98 -6.10 32.39
N MET A 89 6.16 -6.40 31.39
CA MET A 89 5.09 -7.41 31.49
C MET A 89 5.45 -8.62 30.64
N THR A 90 5.00 -9.80 31.04
CA THR A 90 5.13 -11.00 30.20
C THR A 90 4.27 -10.88 28.94
N VAL A 91 4.46 -11.79 27.97
CA VAL A 91 3.60 -11.90 26.79
C VAL A 91 2.15 -12.12 27.20
N PHE A 92 1.91 -13.02 28.14
CA PHE A 92 0.58 -13.28 28.68
C PHE A 92 -0.04 -12.00 29.25
N ASP A 93 0.69 -11.27 30.09
CA ASP A 93 0.21 -10.05 30.73
C ASP A 93 -0.03 -8.92 29.71
N ASN A 94 0.81 -8.82 28.68
CA ASN A 94 0.62 -7.87 27.59
C ASN A 94 -0.72 -8.10 26.89
N VAL A 95 -1.03 -9.35 26.52
CA VAL A 95 -2.29 -9.70 25.84
C VAL A 95 -3.48 -9.59 26.80
N ALA A 96 -3.31 -9.97 28.06
CA ALA A 96 -4.34 -9.89 29.09
C ALA A 96 -4.71 -8.45 29.49
N TYR A 97 -3.80 -7.48 29.28
CA TYR A 97 -3.92 -6.12 29.82
C TYR A 97 -5.28 -5.47 29.56
N GLY A 98 -5.76 -5.47 28.31
CA GLY A 98 -7.03 -4.85 27.94
C GLY A 98 -8.25 -5.48 28.62
N LEU A 99 -8.15 -6.75 29.04
CA LEU A 99 -9.19 -7.46 29.79
C LEU A 99 -9.10 -7.17 31.29
N THR A 100 -7.89 -7.07 31.84
CA THR A 100 -7.67 -6.90 33.28
C THR A 100 -7.92 -5.48 33.78
N VAL A 101 -7.84 -4.47 32.90
CA VAL A 101 -8.12 -3.07 33.27
C VAL A 101 -9.60 -2.70 33.16
N LYS A 102 -10.46 -3.58 32.62
CA LYS A 102 -11.91 -3.34 32.55
C LYS A 102 -12.50 -3.08 33.94
N PRO A 103 -13.58 -2.26 34.06
CA PRO A 103 -14.29 -2.07 35.31
C PRO A 103 -14.72 -3.40 35.92
N ARG A 104 -14.65 -3.52 37.26
CA ARG A 104 -14.92 -4.80 37.97
C ARG A 104 -16.25 -5.45 37.58
N ALA A 105 -17.28 -4.66 37.31
CA ALA A 105 -18.61 -5.15 36.93
C ALA A 105 -18.65 -5.88 35.57
N VAL A 106 -17.73 -5.57 34.64
CA VAL A 106 -17.69 -6.13 33.28
C VAL A 106 -16.38 -6.87 33.00
N ARG A 107 -15.55 -7.06 34.03
CA ARG A 107 -14.26 -7.74 33.94
C ARG A 107 -14.49 -9.25 33.96
N PRO A 108 -13.99 -10.02 32.96
CA PRO A 108 -14.06 -11.47 33.01
C PRO A 108 -13.25 -12.03 34.19
N ASP A 109 -13.64 -13.20 34.68
CA ASP A 109 -12.87 -13.88 35.71
C ASP A 109 -11.48 -14.34 35.22
N LYS A 110 -10.60 -14.69 36.15
CA LYS A 110 -9.21 -15.08 35.82
C LYS A 110 -9.13 -16.29 34.89
N ALA A 111 -10.04 -17.25 35.02
CA ALA A 111 -10.04 -18.46 34.21
C ALA A 111 -10.42 -18.15 32.75
N THR A 112 -11.42 -17.28 32.57
CA THR A 112 -11.89 -16.78 31.28
C THR A 112 -10.81 -15.95 30.59
N ILE A 113 -10.15 -15.04 31.33
CA ILE A 113 -9.00 -14.28 30.80
C ILE A 113 -7.91 -15.24 30.33
N ARG A 114 -7.53 -16.21 31.17
CA ARG A 114 -6.47 -17.17 30.81
C ARG A 114 -6.82 -17.96 29.56
N LYS A 115 -8.03 -18.50 29.47
CA LYS A 115 -8.49 -19.26 28.30
C LYS A 115 -8.41 -18.39 27.04
N LYS A 116 -8.97 -17.18 27.09
CA LYS A 116 -8.98 -16.25 25.94
C LYS A 116 -7.57 -15.84 25.50
N VAL A 117 -6.70 -15.50 26.44
CA VAL A 117 -5.31 -15.13 26.15
C VAL A 117 -4.58 -16.30 25.50
N MET A 118 -4.70 -17.51 26.04
CA MET A 118 -4.03 -18.68 25.45
C MET A 118 -4.56 -18.99 24.04
N SER A 119 -5.88 -18.93 23.82
CA SER A 119 -6.44 -19.11 22.47
C SER A 119 -5.97 -18.05 21.48
N LEU A 120 -5.80 -16.80 21.90
CA LEU A 120 -5.21 -15.76 21.05
C LEU A 120 -3.72 -16.01 20.78
N LEU A 121 -2.98 -16.51 21.77
CA LEU A 121 -1.59 -16.88 21.57
C LEU A 121 -1.44 -18.09 20.62
N GLU A 122 -2.34 -19.07 20.70
CA GLU A 122 -2.42 -20.21 19.77
C GLU A 122 -2.74 -19.72 18.35
N LEU A 123 -3.72 -18.82 18.20
CA LEU A 123 -4.09 -18.20 16.91
C LEU A 123 -2.90 -17.50 16.25
N VAL A 124 -2.07 -16.80 17.04
CA VAL A 124 -0.85 -16.16 16.53
C VAL A 124 0.39 -17.06 16.54
N GLN A 125 0.23 -18.34 16.92
CA GLN A 125 1.25 -19.40 16.97
C GLN A 125 2.42 -19.11 17.93
N LEU A 126 2.13 -18.52 19.09
CA LEU A 126 3.09 -18.08 20.11
C LEU A 126 2.68 -18.41 21.55
N ASP A 127 1.83 -19.42 21.74
CA ASP A 127 1.40 -19.95 23.05
C ASP A 127 2.59 -20.31 23.96
N TRP A 128 3.62 -20.94 23.41
CA TRP A 128 4.86 -21.30 24.10
C TRP A 128 5.68 -20.10 24.62
N THR A 129 5.35 -18.88 24.19
CA THR A 129 6.01 -17.64 24.63
C THR A 129 5.32 -16.94 25.80
N ALA A 130 4.19 -17.46 26.30
CA ALA A 130 3.35 -16.78 27.28
C ALA A 130 4.10 -16.22 28.50
N ALA A 131 5.09 -16.96 29.02
CA ALA A 131 5.88 -16.55 30.19
C ALA A 131 7.12 -15.68 29.86
N ARG A 132 7.40 -15.42 28.58
CA ARG A 132 8.53 -14.59 28.15
C ARG A 132 8.22 -13.11 28.23
N TYR A 133 9.26 -12.30 28.24
CA TYR A 133 9.18 -10.84 28.10
C TYR A 133 9.42 -10.40 26.65
N PRO A 134 8.90 -9.23 26.23
CA PRO A 134 9.08 -8.72 24.86
C PRO A 134 10.53 -8.65 24.37
N SER A 135 11.50 -8.43 25.27
CA SER A 135 12.94 -8.41 24.95
C SER A 135 13.50 -9.76 24.51
N GLN A 136 12.81 -10.86 24.81
CA GLN A 136 13.22 -12.23 24.48
C GLN A 136 12.60 -12.73 23.16
N LEU A 137 11.95 -11.85 22.41
CA LEU A 137 11.23 -12.16 21.17
C LEU A 137 11.89 -11.51 19.95
N SER A 138 11.74 -12.12 18.78
CA SER A 138 12.10 -11.50 17.50
C SER A 138 11.16 -10.35 17.13
N GLY A 139 11.52 -9.54 16.12
CA GLY A 139 10.67 -8.44 15.62
C GLY A 139 9.29 -8.93 15.18
N GLY A 140 9.24 -9.95 14.32
CA GLY A 140 7.97 -10.54 13.86
C GLY A 140 7.16 -11.15 15.00
N GLN A 141 7.80 -11.78 15.99
CA GLN A 141 7.09 -12.30 17.17
C GLN A 141 6.45 -11.18 18.00
N ARG A 142 7.19 -10.09 18.28
CA ARG A 142 6.63 -8.93 19.00
C ARG A 142 5.41 -8.35 18.28
N GLN A 143 5.45 -8.30 16.95
CA GLN A 143 4.34 -7.78 16.17
C GLN A 143 3.09 -8.65 16.26
N ARG A 144 3.26 -9.98 16.16
CA ARG A 144 2.15 -10.93 16.37
C ARG A 144 1.54 -10.82 17.76
N ILE A 145 2.37 -10.62 18.79
CA ILE A 145 1.89 -10.38 20.17
C ILE A 145 1.14 -9.05 20.29
N ALA A 146 1.61 -7.98 19.63
CA ALA A 146 0.91 -6.71 19.64
C ALA A 146 -0.47 -6.81 18.98
N LEU A 147 -0.59 -7.60 17.91
CA LEU A 147 -1.87 -7.89 17.30
C LEU A 147 -2.78 -8.74 18.21
N ALA A 148 -2.27 -9.81 18.81
CA ALA A 148 -3.03 -10.60 19.80
C ALA A 148 -3.56 -9.73 20.94
N ARG A 149 -2.77 -8.78 21.43
CA ARG A 149 -3.19 -7.81 22.44
C ARG A 149 -4.32 -6.90 21.93
N ALA A 150 -4.23 -6.40 20.70
CA ALA A 150 -5.29 -5.57 20.12
C ALA A 150 -6.60 -6.35 19.95
N LEU A 151 -6.50 -7.64 19.57
CA LEU A 151 -7.66 -8.53 19.41
C LEU A 151 -8.28 -8.99 20.74
N ALA A 152 -7.52 -8.95 21.84
CA ALA A 152 -7.98 -9.44 23.15
C ALA A 152 -9.26 -8.75 23.64
N VAL A 153 -9.48 -7.50 23.25
CA VAL A 153 -10.68 -6.74 23.63
C VAL A 153 -11.86 -6.94 22.67
N GLU A 154 -11.75 -7.83 21.68
CA GLU A 154 -12.75 -8.06 20.60
C GLU A 154 -13.17 -6.74 19.94
N PRO A 155 -12.21 -6.02 19.33
CA PRO A 155 -12.51 -4.76 18.68
C PRO A 155 -13.38 -5.00 17.44
N LYS A 156 -14.24 -4.04 17.12
CA LYS A 156 -14.99 -4.07 15.86
C LYS A 156 -14.14 -3.66 14.67
N VAL A 157 -13.14 -2.82 14.93
CA VAL A 157 -12.19 -2.29 13.94
C VAL A 157 -10.77 -2.48 14.43
N LEU A 158 -9.90 -2.95 13.55
CA LEU A 158 -8.47 -3.11 13.80
C LEU A 158 -7.67 -2.11 12.95
N LEU A 159 -6.83 -1.31 13.60
CA LEU A 159 -5.99 -0.31 12.95
C LEU A 159 -4.52 -0.66 13.15
N LEU A 160 -3.74 -0.68 12.07
CA LEU A 160 -2.32 -1.04 12.12
C LEU A 160 -1.45 0.04 11.47
N ASP A 161 -0.55 0.64 12.24
CA ASP A 161 0.37 1.66 11.75
C ASP A 161 1.71 1.01 11.36
N GLU A 162 2.01 0.97 10.05
CA GLU A 162 3.21 0.34 9.48
C GLU A 162 3.53 -1.07 10.04
N PRO A 163 2.61 -2.04 9.89
CA PRO A 163 2.73 -3.32 10.56
C PRO A 163 3.91 -4.19 10.11
N PHE A 164 4.57 -3.83 9.01
CA PHE A 164 5.64 -4.59 8.36
C PHE A 164 7.01 -3.89 8.44
N GLY A 165 7.05 -2.69 9.05
CA GLY A 165 8.23 -1.84 9.12
C GLY A 165 9.38 -2.44 9.96
N ALA A 166 10.61 -2.04 9.64
CA ALA A 166 11.83 -2.42 10.35
C ALA A 166 12.10 -3.94 10.49
N LEU A 167 11.54 -4.75 9.59
CA LEU A 167 11.78 -6.20 9.47
C LEU A 167 12.64 -6.52 8.24
N ASP A 168 13.44 -7.58 8.30
CA ASP A 168 14.12 -8.13 7.12
C ASP A 168 13.12 -8.72 6.12
N ALA A 169 13.53 -8.85 4.86
CA ALA A 169 12.65 -9.24 3.75
C ALA A 169 11.95 -10.60 3.99
N LYS A 170 12.63 -11.59 4.57
CA LYS A 170 12.05 -12.91 4.80
C LYS A 170 10.98 -12.85 5.87
N VAL A 171 11.30 -12.25 7.02
CA VAL A 171 10.35 -12.10 8.13
C VAL A 171 9.16 -11.23 7.73
N ARG A 172 9.40 -10.18 6.93
CA ARG A 172 8.34 -9.34 6.36
C ARG A 172 7.37 -10.14 5.50
N ALA A 173 7.87 -10.92 4.54
CA ALA A 173 7.02 -11.74 3.67
C ALA A 173 6.25 -12.83 4.44
N GLU A 174 6.83 -13.40 5.50
CA GLU A 174 6.13 -14.32 6.40
C GLU A 174 5.03 -13.62 7.19
N LEU A 175 5.27 -12.38 7.63
CA LEU A 175 4.29 -11.57 8.35
C LEU A 175 3.12 -11.12 7.45
N ARG A 176 3.39 -10.71 6.19
CA ARG A 176 2.35 -10.39 5.20
C ARG A 176 1.37 -11.55 5.03
N ARG A 177 1.90 -12.73 4.72
CA ARG A 177 1.11 -13.97 4.55
C ARG A 177 0.35 -14.34 5.79
N TRP A 178 0.95 -14.19 6.96
CA TRP A 178 0.28 -14.47 8.23
C TRP A 178 -0.86 -13.49 8.51
N LEU A 179 -0.66 -12.18 8.29
CA LEU A 179 -1.71 -11.18 8.53
C LEU A 179 -2.91 -11.41 7.63
N ARG A 180 -2.67 -11.71 6.33
CA ARG A 180 -3.74 -12.06 5.39
C ARG A 180 -4.56 -13.25 5.89
N ARG A 181 -3.91 -14.36 6.24
CA ARG A 181 -4.60 -15.56 6.76
C ARG A 181 -5.36 -15.30 8.04
N LEU A 182 -4.77 -14.54 8.95
CA LEU A 182 -5.44 -14.18 10.21
C LEU A 182 -6.71 -13.37 9.92
N HIS A 183 -6.63 -12.40 9.01
CA HIS A 183 -7.78 -11.61 8.61
C HIS A 183 -8.87 -12.49 7.98
N ASP A 184 -8.50 -13.42 7.08
CA ASP A 184 -9.43 -14.40 6.49
C ASP A 184 -10.04 -15.37 7.53
N GLU A 185 -9.44 -15.51 8.73
CA GLU A 185 -9.98 -16.35 9.80
C GLU A 185 -10.97 -15.57 10.68
N ILE A 186 -10.64 -14.31 11.03
CA ILE A 186 -11.42 -13.52 12.01
C ILE A 186 -12.40 -12.52 11.39
N HIS A 187 -12.20 -12.14 10.12
CA HIS A 187 -13.02 -11.20 9.36
C HIS A 187 -13.29 -9.85 10.07
N VAL A 188 -12.31 -9.34 10.83
CA VAL A 188 -12.42 -8.03 11.47
C VAL A 188 -12.10 -6.92 10.47
N THR A 189 -12.94 -5.89 10.39
CA THR A 189 -12.65 -4.70 9.56
C THR A 189 -11.29 -4.15 9.95
N SER A 190 -10.39 -4.04 8.97
CA SER A 190 -8.98 -3.74 9.24
C SER A 190 -8.49 -2.62 8.32
N VAL A 191 -7.76 -1.66 8.88
CA VAL A 191 -7.06 -0.63 8.11
C VAL A 191 -5.60 -0.65 8.51
N PHE A 192 -4.70 -0.77 7.53
CA PHE A 192 -3.28 -0.63 7.79
C PHE A 192 -2.63 0.46 6.95
N VAL A 193 -1.62 1.10 7.50
CA VAL A 193 -0.82 2.11 6.82
C VAL A 193 0.47 1.47 6.34
N THR A 194 0.85 1.73 5.09
CA THR A 194 2.17 1.40 4.57
C THR A 194 2.65 2.43 3.55
N HIS A 195 3.96 2.46 3.33
CA HIS A 195 4.61 3.15 2.21
C HIS A 195 5.14 2.15 1.16
N ASP A 196 5.08 0.85 1.43
CA ASP A 196 5.54 -0.22 0.55
C ASP A 196 4.36 -0.72 -0.29
N GLN A 197 4.56 -0.72 -1.61
CA GLN A 197 3.51 -1.04 -2.58
C GLN A 197 3.21 -2.54 -2.56
N GLU A 198 4.24 -3.40 -2.46
CA GLU A 198 4.04 -4.84 -2.43
C GLU A 198 3.22 -5.26 -1.21
N GLU A 199 3.45 -4.62 -0.06
CA GLU A 199 2.65 -4.82 1.15
C GLU A 199 1.18 -4.52 0.93
N ALA A 200 0.86 -3.38 0.30
CA ALA A 200 -0.52 -3.01 -0.01
C ALA A 200 -1.15 -4.00 -0.99
N MET A 201 -0.46 -4.34 -2.08
CA MET A 201 -1.02 -5.18 -3.15
C MET A 201 -1.17 -6.65 -2.76
N GLU A 202 -0.27 -7.20 -1.94
CA GLU A 202 -0.33 -8.62 -1.56
C GLU A 202 -1.33 -8.92 -0.44
N VAL A 203 -1.65 -7.93 0.41
CA VAL A 203 -2.36 -8.18 1.67
C VAL A 203 -3.79 -7.64 1.67
N SER A 204 -4.03 -6.48 1.04
CA SER A 204 -5.32 -5.79 1.13
C SER A 204 -6.34 -6.26 0.10
N ASP A 205 -7.62 -6.15 0.45
CA ASP A 205 -8.72 -6.26 -0.52
C ASP A 205 -8.91 -4.94 -1.30
N ARG A 206 -8.47 -3.83 -0.70
CA ARG A 206 -8.65 -2.47 -1.20
C ARG A 206 -7.47 -1.58 -0.84
N VAL A 207 -7.05 -0.75 -1.79
CA VAL A 207 -5.95 0.19 -1.63
C VAL A 207 -6.48 1.61 -1.82
N VAL A 208 -6.19 2.46 -0.84
CA VAL A 208 -6.45 3.91 -0.89
C VAL A 208 -5.11 4.62 -0.98
N VAL A 209 -4.82 5.17 -2.15
CA VAL A 209 -3.60 5.93 -2.41
C VAL A 209 -3.81 7.36 -1.94
N MET A 210 -2.94 7.81 -1.03
CA MET A 210 -2.96 9.15 -0.47
C MET A 210 -1.72 9.93 -0.86
N ASN A 211 -1.90 11.22 -1.12
CA ASN A 211 -0.83 12.17 -1.40
C ASN A 211 -1.21 13.55 -0.89
N ARG A 212 -0.26 14.26 -0.29
CA ARG A 212 -0.46 15.64 0.22
C ARG A 212 -1.77 15.83 1.01
N GLY A 213 -2.13 14.85 1.84
CA GLY A 213 -3.32 14.86 2.68
C GLY A 213 -4.64 14.52 1.96
N ARG A 214 -4.62 14.19 0.67
CA ARG A 214 -5.79 13.88 -0.16
C ARG A 214 -5.78 12.42 -0.61
N VAL A 215 -6.95 11.90 -0.94
CA VAL A 215 -7.10 10.61 -1.64
C VAL A 215 -6.93 10.86 -3.13
N GLU A 216 -5.96 10.18 -3.74
CA GLU A 216 -5.65 10.26 -5.17
C GLU A 216 -6.40 9.19 -5.96
N GLN A 217 -6.51 8.00 -5.38
CA GLN A 217 -7.25 6.88 -5.96
C GLN A 217 -7.65 5.89 -4.89
N ASP A 218 -8.77 5.22 -5.13
CA ASP A 218 -9.36 4.21 -4.29
C ASP A 218 -9.88 3.07 -5.18
N GLY A 219 -9.48 1.83 -4.89
CA GLY A 219 -9.90 0.66 -5.66
C GLY A 219 -9.26 -0.64 -5.17
N SER A 220 -9.50 -1.73 -5.89
CA SER A 220 -8.78 -2.99 -5.65
C SER A 220 -7.29 -2.85 -6.02
N PRO A 221 -6.39 -3.70 -5.47
CA PRO A 221 -4.99 -3.74 -5.89
C PRO A 221 -4.78 -3.72 -7.40
N GLU A 222 -5.51 -4.57 -8.12
CA GLU A 222 -5.49 -4.67 -9.58
C GLU A 222 -5.96 -3.38 -10.25
N GLN A 223 -7.07 -2.79 -9.80
CA GLN A 223 -7.57 -1.53 -10.38
C GLN A 223 -6.59 -0.38 -10.20
N VAL A 224 -6.00 -0.25 -9.01
CA VAL A 224 -5.06 0.85 -8.72
C VAL A 224 -3.76 0.66 -9.51
N TYR A 225 -3.32 -0.58 -9.70
CA TYR A 225 -2.14 -0.88 -10.49
C TYR A 225 -2.39 -0.79 -12.01
N ASP A 226 -3.40 -1.44 -12.56
CA ASP A 226 -3.62 -1.51 -14.02
C ASP A 226 -4.36 -0.30 -14.57
N HIS A 227 -5.13 0.39 -13.73
CA HIS A 227 -5.92 1.57 -14.07
C HIS A 227 -5.62 2.77 -13.17
N PRO A 228 -4.37 3.25 -13.13
CA PRO A 228 -4.01 4.42 -12.33
C PRO A 228 -4.76 5.66 -12.82
N ALA A 229 -5.37 6.39 -11.89
CA ALA A 229 -6.26 7.50 -12.16
C ALA A 229 -5.53 8.76 -12.65
N ASN A 230 -4.27 8.93 -12.24
CA ASN A 230 -3.48 10.12 -12.56
C ASN A 230 -1.97 9.79 -12.64
N PRO A 231 -1.12 10.72 -13.14
CA PRO A 231 0.31 10.51 -13.25
C PRO A 231 1.01 10.19 -11.94
N PHE A 232 0.57 10.79 -10.83
CA PHE A 232 1.15 10.53 -9.52
C PHE A 232 0.94 9.07 -9.11
N VAL A 233 -0.28 8.52 -9.24
CA VAL A 233 -0.54 7.12 -8.89
C VAL A 233 0.27 6.17 -9.78
N TYR A 234 0.35 6.45 -11.08
CA TYR A 234 1.13 5.63 -12.01
C TYR A 234 2.61 5.58 -11.60
N GLN A 235 3.23 6.74 -11.34
CA GLN A 235 4.63 6.85 -10.93
C GLN A 235 4.88 6.30 -9.52
N PHE A 236 3.90 6.46 -8.62
CA PHE A 236 4.06 6.04 -7.24
C PHE A 236 4.02 4.51 -7.10
N LEU A 237 3.33 3.78 -7.98
CA LEU A 237 3.18 2.32 -7.91
C LEU A 237 4.25 1.53 -8.68
N GLY A 238 5.30 2.19 -9.16
CA GLY A 238 6.43 1.51 -9.78
C GLY A 238 7.28 2.41 -10.65
N SER A 239 8.40 1.87 -11.13
CA SER A 239 9.24 2.56 -12.11
C SER A 239 8.49 2.75 -13.42
N VAL A 240 8.71 3.91 -14.05
CA VAL A 240 8.04 4.30 -15.30
C VAL A 240 9.03 4.95 -16.25
N ASN A 241 8.84 4.69 -17.54
CA ASN A 241 9.40 5.50 -18.60
C ASN A 241 8.38 6.57 -18.98
N ARG A 242 8.90 7.75 -19.34
CA ARG A 242 8.11 8.88 -19.78
C ARG A 242 8.57 9.27 -21.16
N PHE A 243 7.62 9.52 -22.06
CA PHE A 243 7.91 10.00 -23.39
C PHE A 243 7.00 11.18 -23.72
N PRO A 244 7.54 12.29 -24.24
CA PRO A 244 6.73 13.39 -24.75
C PRO A 244 5.74 12.87 -25.80
N ALA A 245 4.47 13.24 -25.65
CA ALA A 245 3.39 12.83 -26.53
C ALA A 245 2.67 14.05 -27.10
N ARG A 246 2.29 13.97 -28.38
CA ARG A 246 1.34 14.91 -28.99
C ARG A 246 0.02 14.21 -29.21
N ILE A 247 -0.99 14.62 -28.47
CA ILE A 247 -2.36 14.10 -28.57
C ILE A 247 -3.09 14.88 -29.65
N HIS A 248 -3.80 14.19 -30.55
CA HIS A 248 -4.75 14.81 -31.48
C HIS A 248 -5.64 13.73 -32.11
N GLN A 249 -6.90 14.05 -32.41
CA GLN A 249 -7.81 13.21 -33.21
C GLN A 249 -7.88 11.74 -32.74
N GLY A 250 -7.85 11.50 -31.42
CA GLY A 250 -7.90 10.15 -30.83
C GLY A 250 -6.64 9.31 -30.98
N VAL A 251 -5.51 9.91 -31.37
CA VAL A 251 -4.19 9.27 -31.36
C VAL A 251 -3.19 10.07 -30.54
N ALA A 252 -2.18 9.38 -30.02
CA ALA A 252 -0.99 9.98 -29.44
C ALA A 252 0.23 9.65 -30.30
N GLU A 253 0.89 10.70 -30.79
CA GLU A 253 2.19 10.58 -31.44
C GLU A 253 3.30 10.64 -30.40
N VAL A 254 4.13 9.61 -30.33
CA VAL A 254 5.19 9.46 -29.33
C VAL A 254 6.46 8.96 -30.00
N ALA A 255 7.49 9.81 -30.09
CA ALA A 255 8.79 9.45 -30.66
C ALA A 255 8.70 8.72 -32.04
N GLY A 256 7.77 9.15 -32.90
CA GLY A 256 7.53 8.56 -34.23
C GLY A 256 6.58 7.34 -34.24
N MET A 257 6.11 6.90 -33.08
CA MET A 257 5.05 5.90 -32.93
C MET A 257 3.68 6.59 -32.91
N VAL A 258 2.65 5.89 -33.39
CA VAL A 258 1.25 6.31 -33.32
C VAL A 258 0.49 5.31 -32.45
N LEU A 259 -0.08 5.79 -31.35
CA LEU A 259 -0.81 4.98 -30.38
C LEU A 259 -2.28 5.39 -30.36
N PRO A 260 -3.24 4.45 -30.50
CA PRO A 260 -4.66 4.77 -30.37
C PRO A 260 -5.00 5.10 -28.91
N LEU A 261 -5.79 6.15 -28.71
CA LEU A 261 -6.31 6.51 -27.39
C LEU A 261 -7.71 5.94 -27.18
N ALA A 262 -7.99 5.48 -25.95
CA ALA A 262 -9.30 4.94 -25.59
C ALA A 262 -10.41 6.00 -25.61
N GLN A 263 -10.06 7.28 -25.41
CA GLN A 263 -10.98 8.40 -25.50
C GLN A 263 -10.43 9.45 -26.47
N PRO A 264 -11.14 9.76 -27.57
CA PRO A 264 -10.72 10.79 -28.50
C PRO A 264 -10.92 12.19 -27.89
N GLY A 265 -9.83 12.95 -27.79
CA GLY A 265 -9.89 14.39 -27.60
C GLY A 265 -9.98 15.10 -28.96
N ASP A 266 -10.84 16.11 -29.06
CA ASP A 266 -11.03 16.90 -30.28
C ASP A 266 -9.90 17.92 -30.53
N HIS A 267 -9.08 18.22 -29.51
CA HIS A 267 -8.03 19.23 -29.58
C HIS A 267 -6.62 18.63 -29.60
N SER A 268 -5.69 19.33 -30.26
CA SER A 268 -4.28 18.96 -30.23
C SER A 268 -3.62 19.50 -28.97
N GLU A 269 -3.08 18.60 -28.15
CA GLU A 269 -2.56 18.92 -26.83
C GLU A 269 -1.22 18.23 -26.58
N GLN A 270 -0.40 18.84 -25.72
CA GLN A 270 0.81 18.20 -25.21
C GLN A 270 0.44 17.24 -24.06
N GLY A 271 1.09 16.10 -24.05
CA GLY A 271 0.92 15.09 -23.02
C GLY A 271 2.20 14.31 -22.80
N GLN A 272 2.12 13.35 -21.90
CA GLN A 272 3.21 12.45 -21.56
C GLN A 272 2.68 11.01 -21.61
N LEU A 273 3.36 10.16 -22.36
CA LEU A 273 3.16 8.72 -22.33
C LEU A 273 3.92 8.15 -21.14
N TYR A 274 3.22 7.39 -20.32
CA TYR A 274 3.74 6.59 -19.23
C TYR A 274 3.67 5.12 -19.61
N VAL A 275 4.79 4.42 -19.45
CA VAL A 275 4.87 2.98 -19.69
C VAL A 275 5.83 2.35 -18.71
N ARG A 276 5.46 1.22 -18.12
CA ARG A 276 6.33 0.50 -17.18
C ARG A 276 7.45 -0.23 -17.92
N PRO A 277 8.58 -0.51 -17.26
CA PRO A 277 9.66 -1.28 -17.88
C PRO A 277 9.24 -2.64 -18.43
N HIS A 278 8.34 -3.35 -17.73
CA HIS A 278 7.81 -4.64 -18.19
C HIS A 278 6.67 -4.52 -19.20
N GLU A 279 6.25 -3.28 -19.51
CA GLU A 279 5.25 -2.96 -20.52
C GLU A 279 5.88 -2.57 -21.87
N LEU A 280 7.20 -2.76 -22.00
CA LEU A 280 7.94 -2.52 -23.22
C LEU A 280 8.32 -3.86 -23.87
N ASP A 281 7.67 -4.17 -24.99
CA ASP A 281 8.12 -5.26 -25.86
C ASP A 281 9.48 -4.89 -26.46
N LEU A 282 10.40 -5.86 -26.47
CA LEU A 282 11.74 -5.71 -27.06
C LEU A 282 11.89 -6.60 -28.30
N PHE A 283 12.42 -6.04 -29.37
CA PHE A 283 12.70 -6.71 -30.64
C PHE A 283 14.16 -6.49 -31.05
N ALA A 284 14.78 -7.53 -31.61
CA ALA A 284 16.14 -7.47 -32.15
C ALA A 284 16.21 -6.91 -33.58
N GLU A 285 15.07 -6.81 -34.26
CA GLU A 285 14.95 -6.32 -35.64
C GLU A 285 13.94 -5.17 -35.74
N ALA A 286 14.09 -4.36 -36.79
CA ALA A 286 13.21 -3.23 -37.06
C ALA A 286 11.75 -3.67 -37.20
N THR A 287 10.93 -3.20 -36.26
CA THR A 287 9.52 -3.57 -36.17
C THR A 287 8.64 -2.34 -36.40
N PRO A 288 7.51 -2.43 -37.11
CA PRO A 288 6.60 -1.30 -37.27
C PRO A 288 6.12 -0.76 -35.92
N ASN A 289 5.93 0.56 -35.84
CA ASN A 289 5.46 1.26 -34.64
C ASN A 289 6.31 0.97 -33.39
N SER A 290 7.63 1.03 -33.54
CA SER A 290 8.59 0.81 -32.45
C SER A 290 9.66 1.90 -32.43
N LEU A 291 10.17 2.15 -31.23
CA LEU A 291 11.24 3.09 -30.96
C LEU A 291 12.59 2.41 -31.05
N ARG A 292 13.48 2.94 -31.87
CA ARG A 292 14.86 2.48 -31.97
C ARG A 292 15.71 3.03 -30.81
N ALA A 293 16.41 2.14 -30.11
CA ALA A 293 17.33 2.50 -29.02
C ALA A 293 18.57 1.59 -29.02
N GLN A 294 19.67 2.07 -28.45
CA GLN A 294 20.89 1.29 -28.26
C GLN A 294 20.89 0.67 -26.87
N LEU A 295 21.21 -0.62 -26.76
CA LEU A 295 21.32 -1.31 -25.48
C LEU A 295 22.63 -0.92 -24.78
N GLU A 296 22.55 -0.21 -23.66
CA GLU A 296 23.72 0.29 -22.93
C GLU A 296 24.14 -0.62 -21.79
N LEU A 297 23.18 -1.17 -21.05
CA LEU A 297 23.45 -2.01 -19.89
C LEU A 297 22.46 -3.17 -19.80
N VAL A 298 22.99 -4.35 -19.44
CA VAL A 298 22.21 -5.56 -19.19
C VAL A 298 22.49 -6.04 -17.78
N THR A 299 21.46 -6.04 -16.93
CA THR A 299 21.55 -6.52 -15.55
C THR A 299 20.64 -7.73 -15.36
N VAL A 300 21.22 -8.88 -15.01
CA VAL A 300 20.44 -10.09 -14.72
C VAL A 300 20.11 -10.15 -13.23
N VAL A 301 18.82 -10.07 -12.90
CA VAL A 301 18.29 -10.12 -11.53
C VAL A 301 17.42 -11.36 -11.38
N GLY A 302 18.04 -12.49 -11.01
CA GLY A 302 17.34 -13.77 -10.84
C GLY A 302 16.64 -14.25 -12.13
N PRO A 303 15.29 -14.36 -12.16
CA PRO A 303 14.53 -14.78 -13.34
C PRO A 303 14.33 -13.66 -14.38
N THR A 304 14.65 -12.41 -14.03
CA THR A 304 14.35 -11.24 -14.85
C THR A 304 15.63 -10.56 -15.32
N VAL A 305 15.57 -9.88 -16.46
CA VAL A 305 16.64 -9.05 -17.00
C VAL A 305 16.15 -7.61 -17.06
N ARG A 306 16.94 -6.71 -16.47
CA ARG A 306 16.74 -5.27 -16.53
C ARG A 306 17.70 -4.69 -17.55
N LEU A 307 17.17 -3.87 -18.45
CA LEU A 307 17.91 -3.26 -19.54
C LEU A 307 17.84 -1.74 -19.39
N GLU A 308 18.97 -1.09 -19.66
CA GLU A 308 19.02 0.34 -19.89
C GLU A 308 19.35 0.56 -21.36
N LEU A 309 18.49 1.31 -22.05
CA LEU A 309 18.61 1.61 -23.46
C LEU A 309 18.64 3.13 -23.66
N ARG A 310 19.46 3.61 -24.59
CA ARG A 310 19.50 5.04 -24.94
C ARG A 310 18.85 5.27 -26.29
N GLN A 311 17.89 6.19 -26.33
CA GLN A 311 17.27 6.60 -27.57
C GLN A 311 18.27 7.39 -28.43
N GLN A 312 18.30 7.11 -29.73
CA GLN A 312 19.17 7.83 -30.65
C GLN A 312 18.71 9.29 -30.77
N GLY A 313 19.56 10.24 -30.36
CA GLY A 313 19.27 11.68 -30.40
C GLY A 313 18.58 12.26 -29.16
N SER A 314 18.45 11.47 -28.09
CA SER A 314 18.01 11.94 -26.76
C SER A 314 18.99 11.45 -25.69
N ASP A 315 19.17 12.24 -24.63
CA ASP A 315 19.94 11.83 -23.44
C ASP A 315 19.08 11.02 -22.45
N GLU A 316 17.80 10.77 -22.76
CA GLU A 316 16.91 9.98 -21.92
C GLU A 316 17.25 8.49 -21.97
N VAL A 317 17.37 7.90 -20.78
CA VAL A 317 17.55 6.46 -20.58
C VAL A 317 16.18 5.80 -20.45
N ILE A 318 15.97 4.77 -21.25
CA ILE A 318 14.78 3.93 -21.25
C ILE A 318 15.09 2.65 -20.48
N HIS A 319 14.27 2.34 -19.49
CA HIS A 319 14.36 1.13 -18.71
C HIS A 319 13.37 0.10 -19.26
N ALA A 320 13.85 -1.09 -19.62
CA ALA A 320 12.99 -2.22 -19.99
C ALA A 320 13.25 -3.41 -19.07
N GLU A 321 12.22 -4.20 -18.79
CA GLU A 321 12.30 -5.38 -17.95
C GLU A 321 11.61 -6.55 -18.64
N LEU A 322 12.30 -7.69 -18.78
CA LEU A 322 11.75 -8.87 -19.43
C LEU A 322 12.26 -10.17 -18.81
N PRO A 323 11.51 -11.28 -18.94
CA PRO A 323 11.98 -12.58 -18.47
C PRO A 323 13.29 -13.01 -19.13
N LYS A 324 14.15 -13.66 -18.35
CA LYS A 324 15.49 -14.10 -18.81
C LYS A 324 15.44 -15.07 -20.01
N TYR A 325 14.42 -15.91 -20.10
CA TYR A 325 14.26 -16.80 -21.25
C TYR A 325 14.02 -15.99 -22.53
N ARG A 326 13.17 -14.94 -22.45
CA ARG A 326 12.85 -14.09 -23.59
C ARG A 326 14.06 -13.28 -24.05
N PHE A 327 14.85 -12.75 -23.12
CA PHE A 327 16.08 -12.06 -23.46
C PHE A 327 17.09 -12.97 -24.20
N ARG A 328 17.20 -14.24 -23.80
CA ARG A 328 18.07 -15.21 -24.49
C ARG A 328 17.60 -15.53 -25.91
N GLU A 329 16.30 -15.61 -26.14
CA GLU A 329 15.74 -15.83 -27.48
C GLU A 329 16.03 -14.67 -28.44
N LEU A 330 16.09 -13.44 -27.92
CA LEU A 330 16.39 -12.26 -28.72
C LEU A 330 17.86 -12.20 -29.17
N GLY A 331 18.78 -12.91 -28.51
CA GLY A 331 20.19 -12.97 -28.90
C GLY A 331 20.95 -11.63 -28.81
N LEU A 332 20.36 -10.60 -28.21
CA LEU A 332 20.91 -9.25 -28.14
C LEU A 332 22.16 -9.18 -27.25
N VAL A 333 23.15 -8.42 -27.71
CA VAL A 333 24.38 -8.12 -26.96
C VAL A 333 24.44 -6.62 -26.62
N GLN A 334 25.07 -6.30 -25.48
CA GLN A 334 25.32 -4.91 -25.08
C GLN A 334 26.04 -4.15 -26.19
N GLY A 335 25.55 -2.95 -26.51
CA GLY A 335 26.02 -2.10 -27.62
C GLY A 335 25.21 -2.25 -28.91
N GLU A 336 24.39 -3.29 -29.05
CA GLU A 336 23.54 -3.50 -30.22
C GLU A 336 22.30 -2.59 -30.21
N GLN A 337 21.66 -2.50 -31.38
CA GLN A 337 20.41 -1.78 -31.56
C GLN A 337 19.24 -2.70 -31.22
N ALA A 338 18.24 -2.15 -30.56
CA ALA A 338 16.99 -2.82 -30.28
C ALA A 338 15.80 -1.89 -30.58
N TRP A 339 14.64 -2.50 -30.75
CA TRP A 339 13.39 -1.82 -31.03
C TRP A 339 12.42 -2.08 -29.89
N LEU A 340 11.86 -1.01 -29.36
CA LEU A 340 10.99 -1.00 -28.20
C LEU A 340 9.57 -0.64 -28.62
N ARG A 341 8.58 -1.40 -28.21
CA ARG A 341 7.18 -1.05 -28.45
C ARG A 341 6.40 -1.07 -27.13
N PRO A 342 5.78 0.05 -26.73
CA PRO A 342 4.93 0.06 -25.56
C PRO A 342 3.66 -0.75 -25.79
N HIS A 343 3.29 -1.55 -24.80
CA HIS A 343 1.96 -2.17 -24.70
C HIS A 343 1.30 -1.72 -23.38
N GLY A 344 -0.02 -1.55 -23.34
CA GLY A 344 -0.70 -1.13 -22.10
C GLY A 344 -0.34 0.27 -21.57
N ALA A 345 0.42 1.06 -22.34
CA ALA A 345 0.85 2.38 -21.94
C ALA A 345 -0.32 3.38 -21.81
N ARG A 346 -0.13 4.40 -20.96
CA ARG A 346 -1.14 5.45 -20.74
C ARG A 346 -0.61 6.81 -21.07
N VAL A 347 -1.47 7.63 -21.67
CA VAL A 347 -1.17 9.02 -21.97
C VAL A 347 -1.97 9.90 -21.05
N PHE A 348 -1.28 10.83 -20.38
CA PHE A 348 -1.92 11.88 -19.60
C PHE A 348 -1.61 13.23 -20.25
N SER A 349 -2.63 14.07 -20.45
CA SER A 349 -2.47 15.44 -20.94
C SER A 349 -1.88 16.33 -19.84
N GLU A 350 -1.07 17.33 -20.22
CA GLU A 350 -0.45 18.26 -19.25
C GLU A 350 -1.47 19.14 -18.50
N GLN A 351 -2.70 19.29 -19.01
CA GLN A 351 -3.75 20.10 -18.38
C GLN A 351 -4.50 19.38 -17.22
N LEU A 352 -4.29 18.07 -17.04
CA LEU A 352 -4.99 17.24 -16.03
C LEU A 352 -4.07 16.77 -14.88
N GLY A 353 -2.92 17.43 -14.70
CA GLY A 353 -1.89 17.06 -13.71
C GLY A 353 -2.09 17.63 -12.32
#